data_AF-A0A3R8T8B7-F1
#
_entry.id   AF-A0A3R8T8B7-F1
#
_cell.length_a   1.000
_cell.length_b   1.000
_cell.length_c   1.000
_cell.angle_alpha   90.00
_cell.angle_beta   90.00
_cell.angle_gamma   90.00
#
_symmetry.space_group_name_H-M   'P 1'
#
loop_
_entity.id
_entity.type
_entity.pdbx_description
1 polymer ?
#
loop_
_entity_poly.entity_id
_entity_poly.type
_entity_poly.pdbx_seq_one_letter_code
_entity_poly.pdbx_strand_id
1 'polypeptide(L)'
;MKLQHIAAALALIAAGAANAAVQNGTNGDGSLFLIAFDNQNGTTTSGFFDLGYTLSSFAGATGNGSTSSTLGALSAANTTVVWNFANNTVSLNGSQVTTLGSTNWSAAYSTLLANADLGELQWVVGANDTTGFGANKRSLISGSTTPTDQALTSQNATNTSTLALISTTNDIFTPIANKGTIGSADNGAYTFTAADGATTRSNGYVMAGDGFGNNWRNANKLGGTVYATEENGLWLADGNGNEQLLGRLNLDTVNGTLTFTNVVPSVPEPSTYAMALLGMGVVGLMARRRRAA
;
A
#
# COMPACT_ATOMS: atom_id res chain seq x y z
N MET A 1 29.50 -26.79 17.53
CA MET A 1 28.77 -25.89 16.60
C MET A 1 27.29 -26.06 16.91
N LYS A 2 26.68 -25.07 17.57
CA LYS A 2 25.31 -25.18 18.08
C LYS A 2 24.37 -24.47 17.10
N LEU A 3 23.37 -25.23 16.63
CA LEU A 3 22.30 -24.82 15.74
C LEU A 3 21.50 -23.65 16.36
N GLN A 4 21.86 -22.43 15.98
CA GLN A 4 21.08 -21.22 16.19
C GLN A 4 21.13 -20.50 14.83
N HIS A 5 20.03 -19.89 14.39
CA HIS A 5 19.80 -19.28 13.06
C HIS A 5 19.17 -20.17 11.97
N ILE A 6 18.15 -20.95 12.32
CA ILE A 6 17.03 -21.13 11.39
C ILE A 6 15.81 -20.55 12.11
N ALA A 7 15.74 -19.21 12.15
CA ALA A 7 14.46 -18.56 12.33
C ALA A 7 13.65 -18.92 11.07
N ALA A 8 12.65 -19.77 11.27
CA ALA A 8 11.78 -20.23 10.22
C ALA A 8 11.22 -19.02 9.47
N ALA A 9 11.67 -18.82 8.24
CA ALA A 9 10.85 -18.22 7.20
C ALA A 9 9.71 -19.20 6.93
N LEU A 10 8.76 -19.29 7.88
CA LEU A 10 7.42 -19.72 7.56
C LEU A 10 6.90 -18.63 6.64
N ALA A 11 7.04 -18.85 5.34
CA ALA A 11 6.28 -18.16 4.33
C ALA A 11 4.81 -18.44 4.64
N LEU A 12 4.23 -17.62 5.51
CA LEU A 12 2.79 -17.45 5.56
C LEU A 12 2.47 -16.76 4.24
N ILE A 13 2.23 -17.57 3.21
CA ILE A 13 1.73 -17.09 1.94
C ILE A 13 0.43 -16.37 2.30
N ALA A 14 0.43 -15.04 2.23
CA ALA A 14 -0.80 -14.29 2.24
C ALA A 14 -1.58 -14.79 1.03
N ALA A 15 -2.61 -15.59 1.27
CA ALA A 15 -3.47 -16.09 0.22
C ALA A 15 -4.27 -14.90 -0.31
N GLY A 16 -3.85 -14.35 -1.45
CA GLY A 16 -4.75 -13.56 -2.28
C GLY A 16 -5.68 -14.52 -3.00
N ALA A 17 -6.97 -14.18 -3.04
CA ALA A 17 -7.93 -14.92 -3.84
C ALA A 17 -7.83 -14.43 -5.29
N ALA A 18 -7.69 -15.35 -6.24
CA ALA A 18 -7.85 -15.06 -7.65
C ALA A 18 -9.30 -14.61 -7.89
N ASN A 19 -9.50 -13.33 -8.23
CA ASN A 19 -10.81 -12.78 -8.54
C ASN A 19 -10.75 -12.18 -9.93
N ALA A 20 -11.56 -12.68 -10.87
CA ALA A 20 -11.62 -12.11 -12.23
C ALA A 20 -12.25 -10.69 -12.30
N ALA A 21 -12.26 -9.95 -11.19
CA ALA A 21 -12.75 -8.58 -11.05
C ALA A 21 -12.26 -7.98 -9.72
N VAL A 22 -12.06 -6.66 -9.72
CA VAL A 22 -11.71 -5.89 -8.52
C VAL A 22 -12.83 -5.98 -7.49
N GLN A 23 -12.51 -6.40 -6.26
CA GLN A 23 -13.45 -6.37 -5.15
C GLN A 23 -13.49 -4.95 -4.58
N ASN A 24 -14.62 -4.25 -4.75
CA ASN A 24 -14.75 -2.86 -4.30
C ASN A 24 -14.83 -2.69 -2.77
N GLY A 25 -14.98 -3.77 -2.00
CA GLY A 25 -15.02 -3.71 -0.54
C GLY A 25 -16.33 -3.12 0.02
N THR A 26 -17.42 -3.06 -0.77
CA THR A 26 -18.72 -2.57 -0.29
C THR A 26 -19.40 -3.53 0.69
N ASN A 27 -19.20 -4.83 0.52
CA ASN A 27 -19.78 -5.89 1.34
C ASN A 27 -18.72 -6.96 1.70
N GLY A 28 -17.50 -6.54 1.98
CA GLY A 28 -16.40 -7.49 2.15
C GLY A 28 -15.04 -6.84 2.17
N ASP A 29 -14.03 -7.69 2.11
CA ASP A 29 -12.62 -7.37 2.01
C ASP A 29 -12.32 -6.84 0.60
N GLY A 30 -11.91 -5.57 0.45
CA GLY A 30 -11.66 -5.00 -0.87
C GLY A 30 -10.25 -5.30 -1.39
N SER A 31 -10.13 -5.34 -2.72
CA SER A 31 -8.86 -5.46 -3.43
C SER A 31 -7.97 -4.25 -3.15
N LEU A 32 -6.68 -4.53 -2.99
CA LEU A 32 -5.63 -3.52 -3.03
C LEU A 32 -5.42 -3.08 -4.47
N PHE A 33 -5.41 -1.78 -4.70
CA PHE A 33 -5.22 -1.21 -6.02
C PHE A 33 -4.16 -0.11 -6.00
N LEU A 34 -3.52 0.09 -7.16
CA LEU A 34 -2.72 1.26 -7.49
C LEU A 34 -3.48 2.11 -8.50
N ILE A 35 -3.52 3.42 -8.26
CA ILE A 35 -3.84 4.40 -9.31
C ILE A 35 -2.59 5.22 -9.57
N ALA A 36 -2.19 5.31 -10.83
CA ALA A 36 -1.12 6.19 -11.28
C ALA A 36 -1.67 7.09 -12.39
N PHE A 37 -1.38 8.39 -12.35
CA PHE A 37 -2.02 9.35 -13.23
C PHE A 37 -1.12 10.53 -13.53
N ASP A 38 -1.36 11.13 -14.69
CA ASP A 38 -0.84 12.44 -15.07
C ASP A 38 -2.04 13.26 -15.53
N ASN A 39 -2.24 14.41 -14.90
CA ASN A 39 -3.30 15.36 -15.19
C ASN A 39 -2.79 16.81 -15.25
N GLN A 40 -1.48 17.00 -15.44
CA GLN A 40 -0.84 18.30 -15.49
C GLN A 40 -0.57 18.73 -16.93
N ASN A 41 -0.43 20.05 -17.13
CA ASN A 41 -0.03 20.67 -18.40
C ASN A 41 -0.79 20.22 -19.67
N GLY A 42 -2.05 19.79 -19.52
CA GLY A 42 -2.89 19.35 -20.64
C GLY A 42 -2.74 17.87 -21.00
N THR A 43 -1.85 17.13 -20.35
CA THR A 43 -1.82 15.67 -20.38
C THR A 43 -2.93 15.13 -19.48
N THR A 44 -3.65 14.10 -19.92
CA THR A 44 -4.62 13.43 -19.05
C THR A 44 -4.64 11.94 -19.32
N THR A 45 -4.00 11.19 -18.43
CA THR A 45 -4.01 9.73 -18.42
C THR A 45 -4.09 9.21 -16.99
N SER A 46 -4.71 8.05 -16.81
CA SER A 46 -4.75 7.37 -15.52
C SER A 46 -4.78 5.87 -15.70
N GLY A 47 -3.83 5.18 -15.09
CA GLY A 47 -3.78 3.74 -14.94
C GLY A 47 -4.42 3.29 -13.62
N PHE A 48 -5.21 2.23 -13.68
CA PHE A 48 -5.70 1.48 -12.53
C PHE A 48 -5.14 0.06 -12.61
N PHE A 49 -4.58 -0.43 -11.51
CA PHE A 49 -3.98 -1.76 -11.42
C PHE A 49 -4.51 -2.47 -10.17
N ASP A 50 -5.14 -3.63 -10.34
CA ASP A 50 -5.46 -4.53 -9.23
C ASP A 50 -4.17 -5.22 -8.78
N LEU A 51 -3.78 -5.09 -7.52
CA LEU A 51 -2.52 -5.60 -6.97
C LEU A 51 -2.64 -7.05 -6.43
N GLY A 52 -3.82 -7.66 -6.53
CA GLY A 52 -4.09 -9.07 -6.23
C GLY A 52 -4.12 -9.44 -4.74
N TYR A 53 -3.66 -8.56 -3.88
CA TYR A 53 -3.90 -8.65 -2.44
C TYR A 53 -5.17 -7.90 -2.06
N THR A 54 -5.65 -8.17 -0.85
CA THR A 54 -6.82 -7.48 -0.27
C THR A 54 -6.43 -6.69 0.96
N LEU A 55 -7.36 -5.88 1.48
CA LEU A 55 -7.15 -5.13 2.73
C LEU A 55 -6.72 -6.06 3.87
N SER A 56 -7.38 -7.21 4.03
CA SER A 56 -7.11 -8.17 5.09
C SER A 56 -5.76 -8.89 4.94
N SER A 57 -5.11 -8.82 3.77
CA SER A 57 -3.72 -9.28 3.63
C SER A 57 -2.76 -8.46 4.52
N PHE A 58 -3.12 -7.20 4.79
CA PHE A 58 -2.38 -6.27 5.66
C PHE A 58 -3.01 -6.09 7.03
N ALA A 59 -4.33 -5.97 7.12
CA ALA A 59 -5.03 -5.72 8.39
C ALA A 59 -5.44 -7.01 9.13
N GLY A 60 -5.48 -8.16 8.45
CA GLY A 60 -6.09 -9.37 9.00
C GLY A 60 -7.62 -9.24 9.15
N ALA A 61 -8.25 -10.28 9.70
CA ALA A 61 -9.71 -10.32 9.83
C ALA A 61 -10.29 -9.28 10.82
N THR A 62 -9.50 -8.88 11.82
CA THR A 62 -9.95 -8.00 12.91
C THR A 62 -9.02 -6.81 13.19
N GLY A 63 -7.85 -6.72 12.54
CA GLY A 63 -6.93 -5.61 12.76
C GLY A 63 -7.49 -4.28 12.24
N ASN A 64 -7.02 -3.18 12.82
CA ASN A 64 -7.54 -1.85 12.56
C ASN A 64 -6.43 -0.81 12.71
N GLY A 65 -6.76 0.47 12.67
CA GLY A 65 -5.75 1.54 12.76
C GLY A 65 -5.12 1.71 14.15
N SER A 66 -5.52 0.91 15.15
CA SER A 66 -4.89 0.95 16.48
C SER A 66 -3.55 0.22 16.47
N THR A 67 -2.53 0.86 17.06
CA THR A 67 -1.18 0.29 17.26
C THR A 67 -1.16 -0.99 18.11
N SER A 68 -2.25 -1.30 18.82
CA SER A 68 -2.39 -2.54 19.60
C SER A 68 -3.04 -3.69 18.83
N SER A 69 -3.37 -3.50 17.55
CA SER A 69 -4.13 -4.48 16.77
C SER A 69 -3.25 -5.60 16.22
N THR A 70 -3.83 -6.80 16.10
CA THR A 70 -3.18 -7.91 15.39
C THR A 70 -3.39 -7.71 13.89
N LEU A 71 -2.30 -7.47 13.17
CA LEU A 71 -2.33 -7.21 11.74
C LEU A 71 -2.21 -8.50 10.91
N GLY A 72 -2.43 -8.34 9.60
CA GLY A 72 -2.28 -9.39 8.60
C GLY A 72 -0.83 -9.73 8.28
N ALA A 73 -0.63 -10.83 7.56
CA ALA A 73 0.68 -11.41 7.28
C ALA A 73 1.63 -10.44 6.57
N LEU A 74 1.12 -9.60 5.65
CA LEU A 74 1.96 -8.66 4.92
C LEU A 74 2.44 -7.47 5.75
N SER A 75 1.81 -7.23 6.91
CA SER A 75 2.26 -6.24 7.88
C SER A 75 3.27 -6.80 8.88
N ALA A 76 3.77 -8.03 8.68
CA ALA A 76 4.86 -8.56 9.49
C ALA A 76 6.17 -7.80 9.23
N ALA A 77 7.02 -7.71 10.25
CA ALA A 77 8.33 -7.09 10.13
C ALA A 77 9.21 -7.77 9.07
N ASN A 78 10.00 -6.98 8.36
CA ASN A 78 10.88 -7.40 7.25
C ASN A 78 10.13 -8.00 6.05
N THR A 79 8.85 -7.64 5.88
CA THR A 79 8.11 -8.04 4.69
C THR A 79 8.39 -7.08 3.54
N THR A 80 8.72 -7.62 2.37
CA THR A 80 8.86 -6.89 1.11
C THR A 80 7.94 -7.52 0.08
N VAL A 81 7.08 -6.71 -0.54
CA VAL A 81 6.26 -7.12 -1.68
C VAL A 81 6.64 -6.27 -2.87
N VAL A 82 6.89 -6.89 -4.02
CA VAL A 82 7.19 -6.19 -5.26
C VAL A 82 6.17 -6.59 -6.32
N TRP A 83 5.37 -5.62 -6.77
CA TRP A 83 4.52 -5.76 -7.94
C TRP A 83 5.29 -5.26 -9.15
N ASN A 84 5.59 -6.15 -10.09
CA ASN A 84 6.29 -5.83 -11.33
C ASN A 84 5.27 -5.75 -12.48
N PHE A 85 4.89 -4.53 -12.82
CA PHE A 85 3.93 -4.22 -13.88
C PHE A 85 4.49 -4.53 -15.27
N ALA A 86 5.79 -4.33 -15.49
CA ALA A 86 6.42 -4.63 -16.77
C ALA A 86 6.42 -6.14 -17.10
N ASN A 87 6.56 -6.99 -16.07
CA ASN A 87 6.71 -8.44 -16.24
C ASN A 87 5.49 -9.25 -15.80
N ASN A 88 4.42 -8.61 -15.33
CA ASN A 88 3.21 -9.29 -14.82
C ASN A 88 3.50 -10.28 -13.68
N THR A 89 4.36 -9.89 -12.74
CA THR A 89 4.72 -10.75 -11.61
C THR A 89 4.59 -10.03 -10.27
N VAL A 90 4.39 -10.82 -9.22
CA VAL A 90 4.47 -10.38 -7.83
C VAL A 90 5.53 -11.20 -7.14
N SER A 91 6.35 -10.59 -6.30
CA SER A 91 7.26 -11.30 -5.41
C SER A 91 7.06 -10.89 -3.96
N LEU A 92 7.19 -11.86 -3.05
CA LEU A 92 7.15 -11.69 -1.61
C LEU A 92 8.52 -12.15 -1.08
N ASN A 93 9.25 -11.23 -0.43
CA ASN A 93 10.59 -11.46 0.09
C ASN A 93 11.55 -12.09 -0.94
N GLY A 94 11.48 -11.60 -2.18
CA GLY A 94 12.30 -12.07 -3.31
C GLY A 94 11.83 -13.37 -3.98
N SER A 95 10.81 -14.04 -3.43
CA SER A 95 10.22 -15.23 -4.06
C SER A 95 8.99 -14.86 -4.85
N GLN A 96 8.89 -15.32 -6.10
CA GLN A 96 7.70 -15.07 -6.93
C GLN A 96 6.45 -15.71 -6.29
N VAL A 97 5.37 -14.95 -6.22
CA VAL A 97 4.06 -15.37 -5.73
C VAL A 97 3.25 -15.92 -6.90
N THR A 98 2.87 -17.19 -6.83
CA THR A 98 2.09 -17.88 -7.86
C THR A 98 0.63 -18.11 -7.47
N THR A 99 0.28 -17.83 -6.21
CA THR A 99 -1.06 -18.07 -5.65
C THR A 99 -2.06 -16.97 -5.97
N LEU A 100 -1.64 -15.83 -6.52
CA LEU A 100 -2.51 -14.71 -6.90
C LEU A 100 -3.20 -14.91 -8.26
N GLY A 101 -3.03 -16.06 -8.90
CA GLY A 101 -3.58 -16.31 -10.23
C GLY A 101 -2.88 -15.52 -11.34
N SER A 102 -3.61 -15.30 -12.42
CA SER A 102 -3.15 -14.60 -13.62
C SER A 102 -3.03 -13.10 -13.39
N THR A 103 -1.82 -12.57 -13.62
CA THR A 103 -1.53 -11.14 -13.53
C THR A 103 -1.36 -10.57 -14.93
N ASN A 104 -1.98 -9.43 -15.24
CA ASN A 104 -1.98 -8.89 -16.59
C ASN A 104 -2.03 -7.35 -16.61
N TRP A 105 -0.88 -6.73 -16.34
CA TRP A 105 -0.68 -5.28 -16.18
C TRP A 105 0.14 -4.64 -17.29
N SER A 106 1.07 -5.36 -17.90
CA SER A 106 2.15 -4.81 -18.74
C SER A 106 1.66 -3.95 -19.91
N ALA A 107 0.56 -4.35 -20.55
CA ALA A 107 -0.04 -3.57 -21.63
C ALA A 107 -0.55 -2.21 -21.12
N ALA A 108 -1.34 -2.20 -20.05
CA ALA A 108 -1.85 -0.96 -19.44
C ALA A 108 -0.69 -0.09 -18.93
N TYR A 109 0.31 -0.69 -18.27
CA TYR A 109 1.48 0.02 -17.79
C TYR A 109 2.26 0.70 -18.91
N SER A 110 2.50 -0.01 -20.03
CA SER A 110 3.13 0.57 -21.21
C SER A 110 2.30 1.70 -21.81
N THR A 111 0.96 1.58 -21.84
CA THR A 111 0.08 2.66 -22.31
C THR A 111 0.17 3.89 -21.40
N LEU A 112 0.21 3.70 -20.08
CA LEU A 112 0.33 4.80 -19.12
C LEU A 112 1.61 5.61 -19.38
N LEU A 113 2.77 4.94 -19.42
CA LEU A 113 4.05 5.62 -19.60
C LEU A 113 4.17 6.30 -20.98
N ALA A 114 3.52 5.75 -22.01
CA ALA A 114 3.51 6.35 -23.34
C ALA A 114 2.66 7.63 -23.43
N ASN A 115 1.75 7.85 -22.49
CA ASN A 115 0.81 8.97 -22.49
C ASN A 115 1.01 9.93 -21.32
N ALA A 116 1.98 9.69 -20.42
CA ALA A 116 2.28 10.51 -19.25
C ALA A 116 3.62 11.23 -19.42
N ASP A 117 3.74 12.42 -18.82
CA ASP A 117 5.04 12.99 -18.47
C ASP A 117 5.53 12.34 -17.17
N LEU A 118 6.68 11.66 -17.23
CA LEU A 118 7.25 10.95 -16.08
C LEU A 118 7.67 11.89 -14.94
N GLY A 119 7.95 13.16 -15.23
CA GLY A 119 8.22 14.18 -14.21
C GLY A 119 6.96 14.62 -13.46
N GLU A 120 5.78 14.36 -14.03
CA GLU A 120 4.49 14.82 -13.51
C GLU A 120 3.59 13.67 -13.04
N LEU A 121 3.98 12.43 -13.33
CA LEU A 121 3.25 11.23 -12.93
C LEU A 121 3.14 11.16 -11.40
N GLN A 122 1.92 11.06 -10.92
CA GLN A 122 1.58 10.88 -9.51
C GLN A 122 0.93 9.52 -9.28
N TRP A 123 0.96 9.04 -8.04
CA TRP A 123 0.39 7.73 -7.71
C TRP A 123 -0.12 7.64 -6.27
N VAL A 124 -0.98 6.64 -6.07
CA VAL A 124 -1.62 6.28 -4.79
C VAL A 124 -1.93 4.81 -4.74
N VAL A 125 -1.89 4.25 -3.54
CA VAL A 125 -2.36 2.90 -3.25
C VAL A 125 -3.55 2.98 -2.31
N GLY A 126 -4.55 2.15 -2.56
CA GLY A 126 -5.74 2.11 -1.73
C GLY A 126 -6.36 0.73 -1.63
N ALA A 127 -7.13 0.53 -0.57
CA ALA A 127 -8.13 -0.52 -0.45
C ALA A 127 -9.20 -0.02 0.53
N ASN A 128 -10.41 -0.55 0.45
CA ASN A 128 -11.43 -0.34 1.48
C ASN A 128 -12.10 -1.65 1.79
N ASP A 129 -12.65 -1.77 2.99
CA ASP A 129 -13.53 -2.87 3.31
C ASP A 129 -14.64 -2.47 4.29
N THR A 130 -15.53 -3.42 4.50
CA THR A 130 -16.53 -3.41 5.58
C THR A 130 -16.34 -4.55 6.56
N THR A 131 -15.24 -5.27 6.45
CA THR A 131 -14.91 -6.40 7.31
C THR A 131 -14.13 -5.88 8.52
N GLY A 132 -14.39 -6.43 9.72
CA GLY A 132 -13.66 -6.07 10.94
C GLY A 132 -14.40 -5.11 11.88
N PHE A 133 -14.44 -5.49 13.16
CA PHE A 133 -14.92 -4.75 14.33
C PHE A 133 -16.07 -3.74 14.13
N GLY A 134 -17.31 -4.24 14.10
CA GLY A 134 -18.53 -3.41 14.10
C GLY A 134 -18.94 -2.87 12.73
N ALA A 135 -19.66 -1.75 12.69
CA ALA A 135 -20.07 -1.07 11.45
C ALA A 135 -18.94 -0.22 10.82
N ASN A 136 -17.70 -0.36 11.32
CA ASN A 136 -16.61 0.55 11.00
C ASN A 136 -15.87 0.10 9.75
N LYS A 137 -15.85 1.00 8.75
CA LYS A 137 -15.06 0.85 7.52
C LYS A 137 -13.58 0.87 7.86
N ARG A 138 -12.77 0.04 7.20
CA ARG A 138 -11.31 0.19 7.18
C ARG A 138 -10.88 0.63 5.79
N SER A 139 -9.79 1.39 5.76
CA SER A 139 -9.18 1.86 4.53
C SER A 139 -7.68 1.67 4.62
N LEU A 140 -7.09 1.04 3.59
CA LEU A 140 -5.68 1.24 3.30
C LEU A 140 -5.56 2.48 2.43
N ILE A 141 -4.67 3.38 2.82
CA ILE A 141 -4.42 4.61 2.10
C ILE A 141 -2.93 4.88 2.00
N SER A 142 -2.50 5.37 0.85
CA SER A 142 -1.19 5.99 0.73
C SER A 142 -1.18 7.36 1.41
N GLY A 143 -0.11 7.68 2.14
CA GLY A 143 0.05 8.95 2.84
C GLY A 143 1.46 9.12 3.36
N SER A 144 1.87 10.37 3.65
CA SER A 144 3.21 10.75 4.08
C SER A 144 3.83 9.76 5.05
N THR A 145 5.12 9.46 4.87
CA THR A 145 5.88 8.63 5.82
C THR A 145 6.18 9.39 7.13
N THR A 146 5.95 10.70 7.15
CA THR A 146 6.16 11.60 8.29
C THR A 146 5.03 12.64 8.36
N PRO A 147 3.78 12.20 8.63
CA PRO A 147 2.65 13.13 8.70
C PRO A 147 2.81 14.07 9.89
N THR A 148 2.26 15.27 9.79
CA THR A 148 2.20 16.20 10.91
C THR A 148 1.17 15.72 11.94
N ASP A 149 1.31 16.12 13.20
CA ASP A 149 0.31 15.83 14.24
C ASP A 149 -1.09 16.34 13.85
N GLN A 150 -1.15 17.47 13.14
CA GLN A 150 -2.39 18.02 12.60
C GLN A 150 -2.98 17.12 11.52
N ALA A 151 -2.18 16.55 10.62
CA ALA A 151 -2.63 15.61 9.60
C ALA A 151 -3.22 14.34 10.23
N LEU A 152 -2.53 13.79 11.25
CA LEU A 152 -3.00 12.65 12.02
C LEU A 152 -4.33 12.97 12.71
N THR A 153 -4.42 14.07 13.44
CA THR A 153 -5.67 14.49 14.12
C THR A 153 -6.81 14.78 13.13
N SER A 154 -6.47 15.23 11.93
CA SER A 154 -7.46 15.54 10.89
C SER A 154 -7.95 14.27 10.18
N GLN A 155 -7.13 13.23 10.09
CA GLN A 155 -7.62 11.91 9.69
C GLN A 155 -8.48 11.38 10.85
N ASN A 156 -9.80 11.42 10.67
CA ASN A 156 -10.76 11.12 11.72
C ASN A 156 -11.89 10.27 11.16
N ALA A 157 -12.82 9.83 12.02
CA ALA A 157 -13.96 8.99 11.63
C ALA A 157 -14.74 9.50 10.42
N THR A 158 -14.97 10.81 10.31
CA THR A 158 -15.69 11.41 9.17
C THR A 158 -14.88 11.28 7.89
N ASN A 159 -13.60 11.69 7.92
CA ASN A 159 -12.73 11.59 6.76
C ASN A 159 -12.52 10.14 6.34
N THR A 160 -12.30 9.22 7.28
CA THR A 160 -12.19 7.78 6.96
C THR A 160 -13.47 7.20 6.39
N SER A 161 -14.64 7.62 6.87
CA SER A 161 -15.93 7.23 6.29
C SER A 161 -16.10 7.75 4.85
N THR A 162 -15.59 8.94 4.54
CA THR A 162 -15.60 9.51 3.18
C THR A 162 -14.68 8.74 2.23
N LEU A 163 -13.56 8.19 2.70
CA LEU A 163 -12.68 7.34 1.87
C LEU A 163 -13.42 6.12 1.31
N ALA A 164 -14.29 5.50 2.12
CA ALA A 164 -15.08 4.34 1.72
C ALA A 164 -16.18 4.67 0.68
N LEU A 165 -16.40 5.93 0.32
CA LEU A 165 -17.39 6.28 -0.71
C LEU A 165 -16.94 5.89 -2.12
N ILE A 166 -15.63 5.65 -2.35
CA ILE A 166 -15.12 5.24 -3.67
C ILE A 166 -15.61 3.87 -4.13
N SER A 167 -16.23 3.10 -3.23
CA SER A 167 -16.83 1.79 -3.53
C SER A 167 -18.36 1.82 -3.55
N THR A 168 -18.97 2.93 -3.17
CA THR A 168 -20.42 3.08 -3.05
C THR A 168 -20.93 4.25 -3.90
N THR A 169 -21.18 5.41 -3.30
CA THR A 169 -21.75 6.57 -3.98
C THR A 169 -20.85 7.11 -5.10
N ASN A 170 -19.53 6.95 -4.93
CA ASN A 170 -18.52 7.45 -5.85
C ASN A 170 -17.75 6.32 -6.54
N ASP A 171 -18.45 5.21 -6.84
CA ASP A 171 -17.88 3.98 -7.38
C ASP A 171 -17.01 4.21 -8.63
N ILE A 172 -15.70 4.04 -8.47
CA ILE A 172 -14.71 4.13 -9.55
C ILE A 172 -14.45 2.78 -10.23
N PHE A 173 -14.96 1.68 -9.68
CA PHE A 173 -14.70 0.31 -10.13
C PHE A 173 -15.69 -0.15 -11.20
N THR A 174 -17.00 0.12 -11.02
CA THR A 174 -18.02 -0.28 -12.01
C THR A 174 -17.73 0.22 -13.44
N PRO A 175 -17.35 1.49 -13.65
CA PRO A 175 -17.11 2.00 -15.01
C PRO A 175 -15.89 1.37 -15.71
N ILE A 176 -14.93 0.83 -14.95
CA ILE A 176 -13.73 0.19 -15.49
C ILE A 176 -13.82 -1.35 -15.52
N ALA A 177 -14.90 -1.94 -14.99
CA ALA A 177 -15.03 -3.39 -14.80
C ALA A 177 -14.82 -4.21 -16.10
N ASN A 178 -15.23 -3.66 -17.25
CA ASN A 178 -15.08 -4.30 -18.56
C ASN A 178 -13.97 -3.67 -19.43
N LYS A 179 -13.08 -2.89 -18.82
CA LYS A 179 -12.00 -2.18 -19.51
C LYS A 179 -10.67 -2.91 -19.32
N GLY A 180 -9.83 -2.91 -20.35
CA GLY A 180 -8.53 -3.58 -20.32
C GLY A 180 -8.67 -5.04 -19.92
N THR A 181 -7.91 -5.45 -18.90
CA THR A 181 -7.91 -6.81 -18.34
C THR A 181 -8.63 -6.92 -17.00
N ILE A 182 -9.29 -5.84 -16.53
CA ILE A 182 -9.93 -5.77 -15.20
C ILE A 182 -10.96 -6.89 -14.98
N GLY A 183 -11.79 -7.18 -15.98
CA GLY A 183 -12.85 -8.19 -15.90
C GLY A 183 -12.49 -9.57 -16.45
N SER A 184 -11.23 -9.80 -16.81
CA SER A 184 -10.80 -11.02 -17.52
C SER A 184 -9.54 -11.68 -16.98
N ALA A 185 -8.68 -10.95 -16.28
CA ALA A 185 -7.55 -11.49 -15.52
C ALA A 185 -7.88 -11.51 -14.03
N ASP A 186 -7.19 -12.36 -13.25
CA ASP A 186 -7.34 -12.37 -11.79
C ASP A 186 -6.80 -11.08 -11.16
N ASN A 187 -5.71 -10.54 -11.74
CA ASN A 187 -5.19 -9.22 -11.38
C ASN A 187 -5.04 -8.40 -12.66
N GLY A 188 -6.09 -7.67 -12.99
CA GLY A 188 -6.17 -6.88 -14.21
C GLY A 188 -5.69 -5.43 -14.07
N ALA A 189 -5.60 -4.75 -15.20
CA ALA A 189 -5.35 -3.31 -15.26
C ALA A 189 -6.08 -2.67 -16.45
N TYR A 190 -6.24 -1.35 -16.35
CA TYR A 190 -6.74 -0.50 -17.42
C TYR A 190 -6.01 0.84 -17.37
N THR A 191 -5.82 1.47 -18.53
CA THR A 191 -5.32 2.84 -18.62
C THR A 191 -6.27 3.66 -19.47
N PHE A 192 -6.78 4.73 -18.89
CA PHE A 192 -7.50 5.78 -19.59
C PHE A 192 -6.50 6.71 -20.28
N THR A 193 -6.82 7.07 -21.52
CA THR A 193 -6.10 8.04 -22.35
C THR A 193 -7.11 9.04 -22.94
N ALA A 194 -6.62 10.14 -23.51
CA ALA A 194 -7.49 11.08 -24.23
C ALA A 194 -8.31 10.42 -25.37
N ALA A 195 -7.83 9.29 -25.93
CA ALA A 195 -8.54 8.54 -26.96
C ALA A 195 -9.80 7.81 -26.44
N ASP A 196 -9.90 7.59 -25.13
CA ASP A 196 -11.07 6.98 -24.49
C ASP A 196 -12.24 7.96 -24.32
N GLY A 197 -12.03 9.24 -24.66
CA GLY A 197 -13.06 10.28 -24.70
C GLY A 197 -12.91 11.33 -23.60
N ALA A 198 -14.04 11.91 -23.19
CA ALA A 198 -14.04 12.95 -22.15
C ALA A 198 -13.55 12.39 -20.81
N THR A 199 -12.88 13.24 -20.01
CA THR A 199 -12.31 12.94 -18.69
C THR A 199 -13.40 12.78 -17.63
N THR A 200 -14.22 11.74 -17.78
CA THR A 200 -15.36 11.43 -16.91
C THR A 200 -15.22 10.03 -16.33
N ARG A 201 -15.80 9.86 -15.15
CA ARG A 201 -15.84 8.55 -14.48
C ARG A 201 -16.51 7.49 -15.36
N SER A 202 -17.57 7.84 -16.10
CA SER A 202 -18.29 6.93 -17.00
C SER A 202 -17.41 6.34 -18.11
N ASN A 203 -16.37 7.06 -18.54
CA ASN A 203 -15.46 6.62 -19.58
C ASN A 203 -14.27 5.83 -19.02
N GLY A 204 -14.18 5.68 -17.69
CA GLY A 204 -13.11 4.97 -17.00
C GLY A 204 -11.96 5.87 -16.53
N TYR A 205 -12.11 7.19 -16.58
CA TYR A 205 -11.15 8.10 -15.96
C TYR A 205 -11.32 8.07 -14.43
N VAL A 206 -10.48 7.27 -13.75
CA VAL A 206 -10.60 7.02 -12.30
C VAL A 206 -10.35 8.28 -11.47
N MET A 207 -9.64 9.26 -12.02
CA MET A 207 -9.34 10.55 -11.38
C MET A 207 -10.42 11.62 -11.57
N ALA A 208 -11.57 11.27 -12.17
CA ALA A 208 -12.66 12.20 -12.34
C ALA A 208 -13.08 12.86 -11.00
N GLY A 209 -13.41 14.16 -11.06
CA GLY A 209 -13.66 14.99 -9.88
C GLY A 209 -14.82 14.52 -9.01
N ASP A 210 -15.80 13.82 -9.58
CA ASP A 210 -16.94 13.23 -8.86
C ASP A 210 -16.59 11.91 -8.14
N GLY A 211 -15.47 11.27 -8.48
CA GLY A 211 -15.00 10.01 -7.91
C GLY A 211 -13.84 10.19 -6.92
N PHE A 212 -12.68 9.70 -7.34
CA PHE A 212 -11.43 9.75 -6.59
C PHE A 212 -10.91 11.19 -6.38
N GLY A 213 -11.11 12.06 -7.37
CA GLY A 213 -10.52 13.40 -7.45
C GLY A 213 -10.88 14.32 -6.28
N ASN A 214 -12.18 14.52 -5.99
CA ASN A 214 -12.60 15.45 -4.92
C ASN A 214 -13.03 14.77 -3.62
N ASN A 215 -13.40 13.49 -3.62
CA ASN A 215 -13.88 12.85 -2.39
C ASN A 215 -12.73 12.17 -1.65
N TRP A 216 -12.09 11.19 -2.27
CA TRP A 216 -11.05 10.41 -1.61
C TRP A 216 -9.80 11.25 -1.31
N ARG A 217 -9.29 12.01 -2.29
CA ARG A 217 -8.09 12.85 -2.08
C ARG A 217 -8.29 13.91 -1.01
N ASN A 218 -9.46 14.54 -0.95
CA ASN A 218 -9.74 15.54 0.07
C ASN A 218 -10.00 14.91 1.44
N ALA A 219 -10.53 13.69 1.49
CA ALA A 219 -10.73 12.96 2.73
C ALA A 219 -9.42 12.39 3.29
N ASN A 220 -8.44 12.06 2.44
CA ASN A 220 -7.13 11.60 2.88
C ASN A 220 -6.29 12.78 3.38
N LYS A 221 -6.18 12.92 4.70
CA LYS A 221 -5.43 14.01 5.34
C LYS A 221 -3.96 13.69 5.56
N LEU A 222 -3.54 12.45 5.31
CA LEU A 222 -2.16 12.01 5.55
C LEU A 222 -1.21 12.35 4.41
N GLY A 223 -1.69 12.91 3.30
CA GLY A 223 -0.85 13.35 2.17
C GLY A 223 -1.16 12.68 0.84
N GLY A 224 -1.96 11.60 0.83
CA GLY A 224 -2.57 11.06 -0.39
C GLY A 224 -1.59 10.71 -1.53
N THR A 225 -1.59 11.56 -2.57
CA THR A 225 -0.86 11.41 -3.83
C THR A 225 0.54 12.01 -3.74
N VAL A 226 1.56 11.29 -4.22
CA VAL A 226 2.94 11.80 -4.35
C VAL A 226 3.43 11.63 -5.79
N TYR A 227 4.53 12.31 -6.14
CA TYR A 227 5.17 12.11 -7.44
C TYR A 227 5.81 10.72 -7.53
N ALA A 228 5.96 10.19 -8.75
CA ALA A 228 6.56 8.89 -8.98
C ALA A 228 8.01 8.78 -8.49
N THR A 229 8.71 9.90 -8.34
CA THR A 229 10.08 9.96 -7.78
C THR A 229 10.11 9.95 -6.25
N GLU A 230 8.96 9.99 -5.59
CA GLU A 230 8.83 10.13 -4.15
C GLU A 230 8.32 8.84 -3.50
N GLU A 231 8.79 8.59 -2.28
CA GLU A 231 8.30 7.50 -1.45
C GLU A 231 7.02 7.91 -0.70
N ASN A 232 6.10 6.96 -0.50
CA ASN A 232 4.89 7.15 0.27
C ASN A 232 4.77 6.11 1.39
N GLY A 233 3.95 6.36 2.41
CA GLY A 233 3.60 5.37 3.43
C GLY A 233 2.32 4.63 3.06
N LEU A 234 2.20 3.37 3.47
CA LEU A 234 0.91 2.65 3.48
C LEU A 234 0.34 2.70 4.89
N TRP A 235 -0.82 3.31 5.04
CA TRP A 235 -1.52 3.51 6.30
C TRP A 235 -2.78 2.69 6.36
N LEU A 236 -3.06 2.10 7.52
CA LEU A 236 -4.37 1.54 7.86
C LEU A 236 -5.13 2.57 8.68
N ALA A 237 -6.28 3.01 8.17
CA ALA A 237 -7.21 3.89 8.86
C ALA A 237 -8.52 3.14 9.13
N ASP A 238 -9.19 3.48 10.23
CA ASP A 238 -10.50 2.90 10.57
C ASP A 238 -11.59 3.95 10.85
N GLY A 239 -12.84 3.50 10.85
CA GLY A 239 -14.02 4.34 11.07
C GLY A 239 -14.11 4.98 12.46
N ASN A 240 -13.22 4.66 13.40
CA ASN A 240 -13.11 5.37 14.68
C ASN A 240 -12.10 6.53 14.61
N GLY A 241 -11.37 6.69 13.50
CA GLY A 241 -10.29 7.66 13.37
C GLY A 241 -9.01 7.21 14.07
N ASN A 242 -8.72 5.91 14.09
CA ASN A 242 -7.36 5.44 14.38
C ASN A 242 -6.61 5.21 13.06
N GLU A 243 -5.31 5.49 13.10
CA GLU A 243 -4.40 5.33 11.98
C GLU A 243 -3.09 4.67 12.41
N GLN A 244 -2.61 3.73 11.60
CA GLN A 244 -1.32 3.07 11.81
C GLN A 244 -0.53 2.98 10.50
N LEU A 245 0.73 3.42 10.52
CA LEU A 245 1.67 3.19 9.43
C LEU A 245 2.06 1.71 9.39
N LEU A 246 1.85 1.06 8.25
CA LEU A 246 2.17 -0.36 8.05
C LEU A 246 3.53 -0.57 7.38
N GLY A 247 3.95 0.37 6.54
CA GLY A 247 5.21 0.27 5.80
C GLY A 247 5.34 1.38 4.77
N ARG A 248 6.39 1.29 3.96
CA ARG A 248 6.73 2.26 2.91
C ARG A 248 6.43 1.67 1.53
N LEU A 249 6.11 2.54 0.59
CA LEU A 249 5.79 2.24 -0.81
C LEU A 249 6.66 3.11 -1.72
N ASN A 250 7.30 2.49 -2.70
CA ASN A 250 8.11 3.18 -3.71
C ASN A 250 7.75 2.70 -5.11
N LEU A 251 7.39 3.64 -6.00
CA LEU A 251 7.13 3.36 -7.41
C LEU A 251 8.39 3.67 -8.23
N ASP A 252 8.94 2.66 -8.88
CA ASP A 252 10.04 2.82 -9.84
C ASP A 252 9.47 2.72 -11.25
N THR A 253 9.38 3.87 -11.93
CA THR A 253 8.82 3.94 -13.29
C THR A 253 9.77 3.41 -14.35
N VAL A 254 11.06 3.30 -14.06
CA VAL A 254 12.07 2.78 -14.99
C VAL A 254 12.01 1.26 -15.02
N ASN A 255 11.94 0.63 -13.86
CA ASN A 255 11.84 -0.83 -13.73
C ASN A 255 10.40 -1.36 -13.79
N GLY A 256 9.41 -0.48 -13.71
CA GLY A 256 8.01 -0.83 -13.72
C GLY A 256 7.56 -1.57 -12.46
N THR A 257 8.07 -1.15 -11.29
CA THR A 257 7.81 -1.85 -10.02
C THR A 257 7.23 -0.94 -8.96
N LEU A 258 6.20 -1.39 -8.26
CA LEU A 258 5.81 -0.87 -6.95
C LEU A 258 6.39 -1.78 -5.87
N THR A 259 7.10 -1.22 -4.90
CA THR A 259 7.69 -1.98 -3.79
C THR A 259 7.06 -1.53 -2.48
N PHE A 260 6.44 -2.46 -1.75
CA PHE A 260 6.09 -2.29 -0.35
C PHE A 260 7.21 -2.85 0.53
N THR A 261 7.56 -2.16 1.60
CA THR A 261 8.50 -2.65 2.61
C THR A 261 8.04 -2.26 4.01
N ASN A 262 7.84 -3.27 4.86
CA ASN A 262 7.71 -3.07 6.30
C ASN A 262 9.06 -3.35 6.98
N VAL A 263 9.96 -2.36 6.91
CA VAL A 263 11.19 -2.37 7.70
C VAL A 263 10.91 -1.76 9.05
N VAL A 264 10.84 -2.60 10.08
CA VAL A 264 11.00 -2.13 11.45
C VAL A 264 12.48 -1.76 11.59
N PRO A 265 12.84 -0.54 12.04
CA PRO A 265 14.24 -0.24 12.33
C PRO A 265 14.74 -1.33 13.28
N SER A 266 15.90 -1.94 12.96
CA SER A 266 16.49 -2.95 13.82
C SER A 266 16.67 -2.34 15.20
N VAL A 267 15.80 -2.72 16.14
CA VAL A 267 16.05 -2.47 17.56
C VAL A 267 17.35 -3.24 17.83
N PRO A 268 18.45 -2.57 18.23
CA PRO A 268 19.67 -3.29 18.57
C PRO A 268 19.28 -4.36 19.59
N GLU A 269 19.61 -5.62 19.31
CA GLU A 269 19.18 -6.71 20.18
C GLU A 269 19.62 -6.44 21.63
N PRO A 270 18.90 -6.95 22.65
CA PRO A 270 19.30 -6.80 24.05
C PRO A 270 20.76 -7.22 24.31
N SER A 271 21.30 -8.13 23.49
CA SER A 271 22.71 -8.54 23.48
C SER A 271 23.67 -7.40 23.11
N THR A 272 23.28 -6.48 22.23
CA THR A 272 24.06 -5.28 21.86
C THR A 272 24.16 -4.33 23.04
N TYR A 273 23.05 -4.13 23.76
CA TYR A 273 23.05 -3.33 24.99
C TYR A 273 23.79 -4.03 26.14
N ALA A 274 23.65 -5.35 26.27
CA ALA A 274 24.38 -6.14 27.26
C ALA A 274 25.90 -6.14 27.01
N MET A 275 26.34 -6.21 25.75
CA MET A 275 27.76 -6.11 25.38
C MET A 275 28.32 -4.71 25.59
N ALA A 276 27.53 -3.66 25.33
CA ALA A 276 27.92 -2.29 25.67
C ALA A 276 28.05 -2.10 27.20
N LEU A 277 27.12 -2.63 27.99
CA LEU A 277 27.18 -2.63 29.46
C LEU A 277 28.34 -3.45 30.01
N LEU A 278 28.62 -4.63 29.44
CA LEU A 278 29.78 -5.44 29.78
C LEU A 278 31.08 -4.72 29.42
N GLY A 279 31.14 -4.07 28.25
CA GLY A 279 32.27 -3.24 27.83
C GLY A 279 32.53 -2.09 28.81
N MET A 280 31.49 -1.38 29.23
CA MET A 280 31.63 -0.32 30.24
C MET A 280 31.99 -0.86 31.63
N GLY A 281 31.46 -2.02 32.02
CA GLY A 281 31.79 -2.68 33.29
C GLY A 281 33.27 -3.07 33.37
N VAL A 282 33.84 -3.61 32.27
CA VAL A 282 35.27 -3.95 32.18
C VAL A 282 36.14 -2.69 32.23
N VAL A 283 35.76 -1.62 31.53
CA VAL A 283 36.49 -0.33 31.56
C VAL A 283 36.46 0.29 32.96
N GLY A 284 35.30 0.25 33.64
CA GLY A 284 35.18 0.73 35.03
C GLY A 284 36.05 -0.07 36.01
N LEU A 285 36.14 -1.39 35.83
CA LEU A 285 36.98 -2.25 36.67
C LEU A 285 38.48 -2.06 36.41
N MET A 286 38.88 -1.81 35.16
CA MET A 286 40.26 -1.43 34.80
C MET A 286 40.65 -0.05 35.34
N ALA A 287 39.75 0.93 35.28
CA ALA A 287 39.97 2.27 35.85
C ALA A 287 40.15 2.21 37.38
N ARG A 288 39.40 1.34 38.08
CA ARG A 288 39.55 1.13 39.53
C ARG A 288 40.92 0.53 39.88
N ARG A 289 41.44 -0.42 39.09
CA ARG A 289 42.76 -1.03 39.35
C ARG A 289 43.91 -0.05 39.18
N ARG A 290 43.79 0.96 38.32
CA ARG A 290 44.83 2.00 38.13
C ARG A 290 44.88 3.07 39.23
N ARG A 291 43.84 3.21 40.06
CA ARG A 291 43.85 4.11 41.23
C ARG A 291 44.36 3.44 42.51
N ALA A 292 44.49 2.11 42.51
CA ALA A 292 44.94 1.32 43.67
C ALA A 292 46.41 0.88 43.56
N ALA A 293 47.13 1.34 42.54
CA ALA A 293 48.58 1.24 42.37
C ALA A 293 49.15 2.67 42.35
#